data_AF-A0A069PPR0-F1
#
_entry.id   AF-A0A069PPR0-F1
#
_cell.length_a   1.000
_cell.length_b   1.000
_cell.length_c   1.000
_cell.angle_alpha   90.00
_cell.angle_beta   90.00
_cell.angle_gamma   90.00
#
_symmetry.space_group_name_H-M   'P 1'
#
loop_
_entity.id
_entity.type
_entity.pdbx_description
1 polymer ?
#
loop_
_entity_poly.entity_id
_entity_poly.type
_entity_poly.pdbx_seq_one_letter_code
_entity_poly.pdbx_strand_id
1 'polypeptide(L)'
;MNSTRLETSRLSELALRQRDACAAVALLDQSIALRHRRIALIRYLHAQYLGAPLEVRHHEYVQKIAARLSAEALARIAQAARARLRA
;
A
#
# COMPACT_ATOMS: atom_id res chain seq x y z
N MET A 1 17.16 3.62 -20.19
CA MET A 1 17.35 3.32 -18.76
C MET A 1 16.01 3.44 -18.03
N ASN A 2 15.05 2.54 -18.30
CA ASN A 2 13.65 2.71 -17.86
C ASN A 2 13.01 1.42 -17.31
N SER A 3 13.82 0.41 -16.93
CA SER A 3 13.32 -0.95 -16.63
C SER A 3 12.58 -1.04 -15.30
N THR A 4 12.94 -0.23 -14.29
CA THR A 4 12.36 -0.30 -12.94
C THR A 4 10.91 0.21 -12.84
N ARG A 5 10.49 1.10 -13.75
CA ARG A 5 9.15 1.71 -13.73
C ARG A 5 8.09 0.84 -14.40
N LEU A 6 8.49 0.00 -15.36
CA LEU A 6 7.59 -0.92 -16.06
C LEU A 6 7.35 -2.20 -15.25
N GLU A 7 8.37 -2.73 -14.56
CA GLU A 7 8.20 -3.88 -13.66
C GLU A 7 7.27 -3.56 -12.49
N THR A 8 7.39 -2.36 -11.92
CA THR A 8 6.50 -1.92 -10.84
C THR A 8 5.06 -1.72 -11.28
N SER A 9 4.83 -1.26 -12.51
CA SER A 9 3.49 -1.18 -13.08
C SER A 9 2.89 -2.55 -13.34
N ARG A 10 3.66 -3.50 -13.91
CA ARG A 10 3.17 -4.88 -14.11
C ARG A 10 2.91 -5.61 -12.80
N LEU A 11 3.78 -5.45 -11.80
CA LEU A 11 3.56 -5.99 -10.45
C LEU A 11 2.33 -5.35 -9.78
N SER A 12 2.13 -4.04 -9.96
CA SER A 12 0.94 -3.36 -9.45
C SER A 12 -0.33 -3.84 -10.15
N GLU A 13 -0.28 -4.08 -11.46
CA GLU A 13 -1.41 -4.55 -12.26
C GLU A 13 -1.74 -6.03 -12.00
N LEU A 14 -0.73 -6.88 -11.79
CA LEU A 14 -0.87 -8.28 -11.37
C LEU A 14 -1.40 -8.38 -9.93
N ALA A 15 -0.89 -7.57 -9.00
CA ALA A 15 -1.39 -7.52 -7.62
C ALA A 15 -2.85 -7.07 -7.57
N LEU A 16 -3.24 -6.12 -8.42
CA LEU A 16 -4.61 -5.63 -8.53
C LEU A 16 -5.53 -6.70 -9.17
N ARG A 17 -5.09 -7.36 -10.24
CA ARG A 17 -5.90 -8.38 -10.95
C ARG A 17 -6.04 -9.70 -10.19
N GLN A 18 -5.02 -10.13 -9.44
CA GLN A 18 -5.05 -11.42 -8.76
C GLN A 18 -5.43 -11.33 -7.27
N ARG A 19 -5.64 -10.12 -6.72
CA ARG A 19 -5.85 -9.92 -5.27
C ARG A 19 -4.78 -10.64 -4.42
N ASP A 20 -3.56 -10.68 -4.94
CA ASP A 20 -2.47 -11.42 -4.32
C ASP A 20 -1.97 -10.66 -3.08
N ALA A 21 -2.23 -11.24 -1.92
CA ALA A 21 -1.83 -10.75 -0.62
C ALA A 21 -0.30 -10.56 -0.50
N CYS A 22 0.49 -11.47 -1.06
CA CYS A 22 1.95 -11.39 -1.06
C CYS A 22 2.43 -10.24 -1.94
N ALA A 23 1.81 -10.02 -3.09
CA ALA A 23 2.13 -8.90 -3.98
C ALA A 23 1.78 -7.55 -3.34
N ALA A 24 0.68 -7.47 -2.57
CA ALA A 24 0.32 -6.26 -1.82
C ALA A 24 1.38 -5.90 -0.76
N VAL A 25 1.96 -6.89 -0.07
CA VAL A 25 3.05 -6.70 0.90
C VAL A 25 4.34 -6.27 0.20
N ALA A 26 4.72 -6.90 -0.91
CA ALA A 26 5.91 -6.50 -1.68
C ALA A 26 5.82 -5.04 -2.17
N LEU A 27 4.63 -4.62 -2.62
CA LEU A 27 4.36 -3.23 -3.00
C LEU A 27 4.40 -2.28 -1.79
N LEU A 28 3.97 -2.73 -0.62
CA LEU A 28 4.08 -1.96 0.61
C LEU A 28 5.56 -1.74 0.97
N ASP A 29 6.37 -2.80 1.02
CA ASP A 29 7.80 -2.73 1.30
C ASP A 29 8.52 -1.77 0.34
N GLN A 30 8.19 -1.84 -0.95
CA GLN A 30 8.74 -0.91 -1.93
C GLN A 30 8.33 0.55 -1.65
N SER A 31 7.11 0.79 -1.20
CA SER A 31 6.66 2.15 -0.85
C SER A 31 7.34 2.68 0.39
N ILE A 32 7.67 1.80 1.34
CA ILE A 32 8.45 2.13 2.53
C ILE A 32 9.88 2.51 2.11
N ALA A 33 10.52 1.69 1.27
CA ALA A 33 11.85 1.95 0.73
C ALA A 33 11.92 3.29 -0.02
N LEU A 34 10.89 3.60 -0.82
CA LEU A 34 10.77 4.88 -1.54
C LEU A 34 10.23 6.04 -0.67
N ARG A 35 9.96 5.82 0.61
CA ARG A 35 9.41 6.81 1.57
C ARG A 35 8.09 7.44 1.11
N HIS A 36 7.30 6.73 0.31
CA HIS A 36 6.00 7.19 -0.18
C HIS A 36 4.92 7.06 0.91
N ARG A 37 4.82 8.06 1.79
CA ARG A 37 3.92 8.04 2.97
C ARG A 37 2.46 7.71 2.64
N ARG A 38 1.86 8.44 1.69
CA ARG A 38 0.44 8.29 1.35
C ARG A 38 0.15 6.97 0.62
N ILE A 39 1.03 6.58 -0.30
CA ILE A 39 0.89 5.33 -1.06
C ILE A 39 1.10 4.12 -0.15
N ALA A 40 2.07 4.17 0.77
CA ALA A 40 2.29 3.13 1.77
C ALA A 40 1.05 2.89 2.63
N LEU A 41 0.36 3.94 3.10
CA LEU A 41 -0.89 3.78 3.86
C LEU A 41 -1.99 3.09 3.04
N ILE A 42 -2.15 3.48 1.77
CA ILE A 42 -3.14 2.87 0.87
C ILE A 42 -2.82 1.39 0.66
N ARG A 43 -1.56 1.05 0.40
CA ARG A 43 -1.10 -0.33 0.17
C ARG A 43 -1.18 -1.18 1.43
N TYR A 44 -0.89 -0.60 2.59
CA TYR A 44 -1.06 -1.27 3.88
C TYR A 44 -2.53 -1.62 4.13
N LEU A 45 -3.45 -0.66 3.93
CA LEU A 45 -4.88 -0.94 4.08
C LEU A 45 -5.34 -2.00 3.08
N HIS A 46 -4.84 -1.97 1.86
CA HIS A 46 -5.15 -2.99 0.86
C HIS A 46 -4.67 -4.39 1.27
N ALA A 47 -3.42 -4.51 1.71
CA ALA A 47 -2.86 -5.75 2.23
C ALA A 47 -3.64 -6.25 3.46
N GLN A 48 -4.07 -5.35 4.35
CA GLN A 48 -4.91 -5.68 5.50
C GLN A 48 -6.28 -6.21 5.07
N TYR A 49 -6.94 -5.59 4.08
CA TYR A 49 -8.23 -6.07 3.55
C TYR A 49 -8.12 -7.43 2.85
N LEU A 50 -6.97 -7.74 2.26
CA LEU A 50 -6.70 -9.01 1.62
C LEU A 50 -6.24 -10.11 2.61
N GLY A 51 -6.12 -9.79 3.90
CA GLY A 51 -5.65 -10.74 4.91
C GLY A 51 -4.17 -11.12 4.75
N ALA A 52 -3.36 -10.23 4.16
CA ALA A 52 -1.96 -10.50 3.92
C ALA A 52 -1.14 -10.58 5.22
N PRO A 53 -0.05 -11.37 5.23
CA PRO A 53 0.83 -11.48 6.39
C PRO A 53 1.62 -10.18 6.57
N LEU A 54 1.06 -9.25 7.35
CA LEU A 54 1.71 -7.99 7.71
C LEU A 54 2.61 -8.20 8.93
N GLU A 55 3.89 -7.93 8.76
CA GLU A 55 4.84 -7.86 9.88
C GLU A 55 4.68 -6.60 10.75
N VAL A 56 5.18 -6.68 11.99
CA VAL A 56 5.23 -5.57 12.98
C VAL A 56 5.82 -4.29 12.38
N ARG A 57 6.89 -4.39 11.58
CA ARG A 57 7.54 -3.24 10.92
C ARG A 57 6.58 -2.41 10.07
N HIS A 58 5.60 -3.07 9.42
CA HIS A 58 4.62 -2.41 8.57
C HIS A 58 3.64 -1.59 9.41
N HIS A 59 3.18 -2.17 10.53
CA HIS A 59 2.30 -1.53 11.48
C HIS A 59 2.96 -0.30 12.10
N GLU A 60 4.21 -0.42 12.56
CA GLU A 60 4.95 0.69 13.16
C GLU A 60 5.18 1.85 12.18
N TYR A 61 5.56 1.54 10.93
CA TYR A 61 5.77 2.55 9.91
C TYR A 61 4.49 3.33 9.61
N VAL A 62 3.38 2.61 9.46
CA VAL A 62 2.06 3.19 9.19
C VAL A 62 1.57 4.01 10.38
N GLN A 63 1.75 3.52 11.61
CA GLN A 63 1.39 4.25 12.82
C GLN A 63 2.17 5.57 12.94
N LYS A 64 3.48 5.55 12.65
CA LYS A 64 4.32 6.76 12.61
C LYS A 64 3.85 7.78 11.57
N ILE A 65 3.37 7.32 10.41
CA ILE A 65 2.81 8.24 9.40
C ILE A 65 1.44 8.74 9.83
N ALA A 66 0.56 7.86 10.31
CA ALA A 66 -0.79 8.19 10.71
C ALA A 66 -0.80 9.22 11.86
N ALA A 67 0.12 9.11 12.80
CA ALA A 67 0.30 10.09 13.88
C ALA A 67 0.64 11.50 13.38
N ARG A 68 1.13 11.64 12.14
CA ARG A 68 1.48 12.94 11.52
C ARG A 68 0.37 13.47 10.61
N LEU A 69 -0.73 12.75 10.45
CA LEU A 69 -1.83 13.09 9.57
C LEU A 69 -3.09 13.42 10.37
N SER A 70 -3.83 14.41 9.92
CA SER A 70 -5.16 14.72 10.45
C SER A 70 -6.16 13.60 10.14
N ALA A 71 -7.21 13.48 10.96
CA ALA A 71 -8.28 12.51 10.77
C ALA A 71 -8.91 12.58 9.36
N GLU A 72 -9.09 13.78 8.79
CA GLU A 72 -9.58 13.96 7.42
C GLU A 72 -8.64 13.40 6.36
N ALA A 73 -7.32 13.54 6.55
CA ALA A 73 -6.33 13.00 5.62
C ALA A 73 -6.36 11.46 5.67
N LEU A 74 -6.50 10.88 6.86
CA LEU A 74 -6.68 9.44 7.03
C LEU A 74 -7.99 8.95 6.39
N ALA A 75 -9.09 9.68 6.55
CA ALA A 75 -10.37 9.34 5.92
C ALA A 75 -10.27 9.33 4.38
N ARG A 76 -9.62 10.34 3.78
CA ARG A 76 -9.38 10.39 2.33
C ARG A 76 -8.51 9.23 1.84
N ILE A 77 -7.52 8.83 2.64
CA ILE A 77 -6.66 7.67 2.32
C ILE A 77 -7.45 6.36 2.40
N ALA A 78 -8.27 6.19 3.44
CA ALA A 78 -9.12 5.02 3.58
C ALA A 78 -10.16 4.90 2.45
N GLN A 79 -10.76 6.01 2.04
CA GLN A 79 -11.65 6.06 0.87
C GLN A 79 -10.91 5.67 -0.41
N ALA A 80 -9.71 6.20 -0.64
CA ALA A 80 -8.91 5.87 -1.82
C ALA A 80 -8.48 4.39 -1.86
N ALA A 81 -8.24 3.78 -0.70
CA ALA A 81 -7.96 2.34 -0.60
C ALA A 81 -9.20 1.51 -0.94
N ARG A 82 -10.37 1.87 -0.40
CA ARG A 82 -11.65 1.18 -0.70
C ARG A 82 -12.06 1.32 -2.16
N ALA A 83 -11.85 2.49 -2.76
CA ALA A 83 -12.15 2.71 -4.18
C ALA A 83 -11.32 1.77 -5.08
N ARG A 84 -10.04 1.54 -4.73
CA ARG A 84 -9.17 0.60 -5.45
C ARG A 84 -9.54 -0.87 -5.27
N LEU A 85 -10.20 -1.24 -4.16
CA LEU A 85 -10.68 -2.61 -3.93
C LEU A 85 -11.93 -2.95 -4.76
N ARG A 86 -12.70 -1.92 -5.13
CA ARG A 86 -13.96 -2.04 -5.89
C ARG A 86 -13.78 -1.88 -7.40
N ALA A 87 -12.61 -1.41 -7.85
CA ALA A 87 -12.25 -1.25 -9.25
C ALA A 87 -11.59 -2.53 -9.78
#